data_AF-A0A510HJ83-F1
#
_entry.id   AF-A0A510HJ83-F1
#
_cell.length_a   1.000
_cell.length_b   1.000
_cell.length_c   1.000
_cell.angle_alpha   90.00
_cell.angle_beta   90.00
_cell.angle_gamma   90.00
#
_symmetry.space_group_name_H-M   'P 1'
#
loop_
_entity.id
_entity.type
_entity.pdbx_description
1 polymer ?
#
loop_
_entity_poly.entity_id
_entity_poly.type
_entity_poly.pdbx_seq_one_letter_code
_entity_poly.pdbx_strand_id
1 'polypeptide(L)'
;MAAKVRIRPELITAHRARIELYGLEDEDIENTLRMKGWAWVNSRRAWVYAGEPDFIYRQIREVIIALPGIVFDETALEESVRTIEEKARSEEELEEGRNLLRRAFEKTGQPEGLAFLPG
;
A
#
# COMPACT_ATOMS: atom_id res chain seq x y z
N MET A 1 1.45 0.47 -18.70
CA MET A 1 1.89 1.56 -17.80
C MET A 1 2.08 1.01 -16.39
N ALA A 2 2.76 1.72 -15.49
CA ALA A 2 2.86 1.29 -14.10
C ALA A 2 1.54 1.57 -13.35
N ALA A 3 1.05 0.60 -12.60
CA ALA A 3 -0.08 0.77 -11.69
C ALA A 3 0.31 1.72 -10.55
N LYS A 4 -0.61 2.61 -10.20
CA LYS A 4 -0.44 3.62 -9.15
C LYS A 4 -1.05 3.12 -7.84
N VAL A 5 -0.28 3.11 -6.76
CA VAL A 5 -0.74 2.73 -5.43
C VAL A 5 -0.91 3.93 -4.51
N ARG A 6 -1.96 3.90 -3.68
CA ARG A 6 -2.18 4.83 -2.56
C ARG A 6 -2.51 4.05 -1.31
N ILE A 7 -1.98 4.46 -0.16
CA ILE A 7 -2.39 3.95 1.14
C ILE A 7 -3.11 5.07 1.87
N ARG A 8 -4.33 4.80 2.34
CA ARG A 8 -5.25 5.79 2.89
C ARG A 8 -5.91 5.31 4.16
N PRO A 9 -6.35 6.20 5.06
CA PRO A 9 -7.15 5.78 6.20
C PRO A 9 -8.48 5.19 5.70
N GLU A 10 -8.92 4.10 6.31
CA GLU A 10 -10.29 3.63 6.14
C GLU A 10 -11.18 4.42 7.12
N LEU A 11 -12.09 5.23 6.57
CA LEU A 11 -12.84 6.22 7.34
C LEU A 11 -13.98 5.60 8.14
N ILE A 12 -14.49 4.44 7.72
CA ILE A 12 -15.60 3.77 8.40
C ILE A 12 -15.12 3.00 9.64
N THR A 13 -13.87 2.51 9.63
CA THR A 13 -13.31 1.68 10.70
C THR A 13 -11.98 2.24 11.18
N ALA A 14 -11.97 2.75 12.41
CA ALA A 14 -10.90 3.59 12.96
C ALA A 14 -9.47 3.01 12.85
N HIS A 15 -9.30 1.70 13.03
CA HIS A 15 -7.99 1.03 13.06
C HIS A 15 -7.56 0.45 11.71
N ARG A 16 -8.31 0.69 10.63
CA ARG A 16 -8.00 0.12 9.33
C ARG A 16 -7.39 1.15 8.40
N ALA A 17 -6.53 0.66 7.52
CA ALA A 17 -6.11 1.38 6.34
C ALA A 17 -6.71 0.69 5.11
N ARG A 18 -6.66 1.39 3.98
CA ARG A 18 -6.97 0.83 2.67
C ARG A 18 -5.85 1.10 1.68
N ILE A 19 -5.63 0.15 0.78
CA ILE A 19 -4.71 0.25 -0.35
C ILE A 19 -5.55 0.33 -1.63
N GLU A 20 -5.27 1.32 -2.46
CA GLU A 20 -5.94 1.52 -3.74
C GLU A 20 -4.90 1.36 -4.87
N LEU A 21 -5.17 0.48 -5.83
CA LEU A 21 -4.36 0.27 -7.03
C LEU A 21 -5.13 0.71 -8.28
N TYR A 22 -4.56 1.64 -9.02
CA TYR A 22 -5.14 2.25 -10.22
C TYR A 22 -4.30 1.95 -11.45
N GLY A 23 -4.92 1.98 -12.64
CA GLY A 23 -4.21 1.86 -13.91
C GLY A 23 -3.53 0.50 -14.08
N LEU A 24 -4.11 -0.55 -13.50
CA LEU A 24 -3.63 -1.91 -13.66
C LEU A 24 -4.02 -2.41 -15.06
N GLU A 25 -3.03 -2.54 -15.94
CA GLU A 25 -3.19 -3.01 -17.32
C GLU A 25 -2.59 -4.41 -17.53
N ASP A 26 -1.85 -4.91 -16.55
CA ASP A 26 -1.19 -6.21 -16.58
C ASP A 26 -2.15 -7.30 -16.09
N GLU A 27 -2.54 -8.19 -17.00
CA GLU A 27 -3.50 -9.27 -16.74
C GLU A 27 -2.98 -10.29 -15.71
N ASP A 28 -1.67 -10.53 -15.65
CA ASP A 28 -1.07 -11.47 -14.69
C ASP A 28 -1.11 -10.90 -13.27
N ILE A 29 -0.86 -9.60 -13.12
CA ILE A 29 -1.01 -8.91 -11.84
C ILE A 29 -2.48 -8.86 -11.44
N GLU A 30 -3.39 -8.56 -12.38
CA GLU A 30 -4.83 -8.57 -12.11
C GLU A 30 -5.31 -9.96 -11.65
N ASN A 31 -4.88 -11.01 -12.33
CA ASN A 31 -5.18 -12.38 -11.95
C ASN A 31 -4.59 -12.74 -10.58
N THR A 32 -3.39 -12.26 -10.25
CA THR A 32 -2.79 -12.43 -8.93
C THR A 32 -3.66 -11.79 -7.84
N LEU A 33 -4.15 -10.56 -8.05
CA LEU A 33 -5.06 -9.90 -7.11
C LEU A 33 -6.40 -10.63 -6.99
N ARG A 34 -6.96 -11.11 -8.09
CA ARG A 34 -8.18 -11.94 -8.10
C ARG A 34 -8.01 -13.24 -7.33
N MET A 35 -6.89 -13.94 -7.54
CA MET A 35 -6.57 -15.22 -6.90
C MET A 35 -6.28 -15.08 -5.40
N LYS A 36 -5.80 -13.92 -4.93
CA LYS A 36 -5.70 -13.65 -3.49
C LYS A 36 -7.07 -13.73 -2.78
N GLY A 37 -8.18 -13.70 -3.54
CA GLY A 37 -9.53 -14.05 -3.10
C GLY A 37 -10.12 -13.02 -2.13
N TRP A 38 -11.40 -12.68 -2.32
CA TRP A 38 -12.34 -11.99 -1.42
C TRP A 38 -11.96 -10.64 -0.75
N ALA A 39 -10.69 -10.26 -0.69
CA ALA A 39 -10.23 -9.10 0.08
C ALA A 39 -9.83 -7.90 -0.80
N TRP A 40 -9.44 -8.15 -2.06
CA TRP A 40 -9.26 -7.11 -3.07
C TRP A 40 -10.56 -6.99 -3.89
N VAL A 41 -11.20 -5.82 -3.83
CA VAL A 41 -12.43 -5.52 -4.56
C VAL A 41 -12.16 -4.55 -5.70
N ASN A 42 -12.65 -4.86 -6.90
CA ASN A 42 -12.61 -3.91 -8.01
C ASN A 42 -13.76 -2.92 -7.86
N SER A 43 -13.45 -1.68 -7.47
CA SER A 43 -14.40 -0.60 -7.25
C SER A 43 -14.04 0.59 -8.12
N ARG A 44 -14.96 0.98 -9.01
CA ARG A 44 -14.89 2.24 -9.81
C ARG A 44 -13.50 2.53 -10.39
N ARG A 45 -12.88 1.54 -11.04
CA ARG A 45 -11.56 1.61 -11.72
C ARG A 45 -10.33 1.52 -10.78
N ALA A 46 -10.51 1.00 -9.58
CA ALA A 46 -9.42 0.69 -8.67
C ALA A 46 -9.60 -0.70 -8.06
N TRP A 47 -8.50 -1.41 -7.86
CA TRP A 47 -8.45 -2.53 -6.94
C TRP A 47 -8.25 -2.00 -5.52
N VAL A 48 -9.12 -2.36 -4.60
CA VAL A 48 -9.13 -1.83 -3.23
C VAL A 48 -9.02 -2.96 -2.22
N TYR A 49 -8.11 -2.84 -1.27
CA TYR A 49 -7.99 -3.71 -0.10
C TYR A 49 -8.14 -2.89 1.16
N ALA A 50 -8.93 -3.33 2.14
CA ALA A 50 -9.05 -2.68 3.43
C ALA A 50 -8.82 -3.69 4.56
N GLY A 51 -8.01 -3.34 5.56
CA GLY A 51 -7.62 -4.27 6.61
C GLY A 51 -6.95 -3.60 7.80
N GLU A 52 -6.71 -4.40 8.84
CA GLU A 52 -5.89 -4.03 9.99
C GLU A 52 -4.39 -3.95 9.61
N PRO A 53 -3.54 -3.33 10.44
CA PRO A 53 -2.14 -3.08 10.11
C PRO A 53 -1.37 -4.31 9.65
N ASP A 54 -1.50 -5.45 10.34
CA ASP A 54 -0.86 -6.72 10.00
C ASP A 54 -1.22 -7.21 8.58
N PHE A 55 -2.50 -7.09 8.21
CA PHE A 55 -2.99 -7.41 6.87
C PHE A 55 -2.50 -6.41 5.82
N ILE A 56 -2.44 -5.13 6.16
CA ILE A 56 -1.93 -4.07 5.28
C ILE A 56 -0.44 -4.27 5.01
N TYR A 57 0.34 -4.57 6.05
CA TYR A 57 1.78 -4.85 5.97
C TYR A 57 2.06 -6.06 5.08
N ARG A 58 1.22 -7.09 5.19
CA ARG A 58 1.25 -8.23 4.27
C ARG A 58 1.02 -7.79 2.82
N GLN A 59 0.05 -6.92 2.54
CA GLN A 59 -0.18 -6.44 1.18
C GLN A 59 0.97 -5.55 0.66
N ILE A 60 1.59 -4.72 1.51
CA ILE A 60 2.78 -3.96 1.11
C ILE A 60 3.91 -4.92 0.68
N ARG A 61 4.14 -6.00 1.44
CA ARG A 61 5.13 -7.04 1.09
C ARG A 61 4.78 -7.77 -0.20
N GLU A 62 3.58 -8.35 -0.26
CA GLU A 62 3.22 -9.33 -1.28
C GLU A 62 2.75 -8.70 -2.59
N VAL A 63 2.29 -7.45 -2.56
CA VAL A 63 1.76 -6.76 -3.74
C VAL A 63 2.73 -5.65 -4.15
N ILE A 64 2.92 -4.64 -3.30
CA ILE A 64 3.69 -3.44 -3.69
C ILE A 64 5.17 -3.77 -3.92
N ILE A 65 5.79 -4.52 -2.99
CA ILE A 65 7.21 -4.87 -3.06
C ILE A 65 7.43 -6.04 -4.03
N ALA A 66 6.67 -7.12 -3.92
CA ALA A 66 6.94 -8.35 -4.68
C ALA A 66 6.52 -8.31 -6.15
N LEU A 67 5.46 -7.56 -6.52
CA LEU A 67 4.99 -7.51 -7.91
C LEU A 67 5.68 -6.38 -8.69
N PRO A 68 6.05 -6.60 -9.97
CA PRO A 68 6.59 -5.55 -10.81
C PRO A 68 5.51 -4.52 -11.19
N GLY A 69 5.93 -3.40 -11.78
CA GLY A 69 4.99 -2.46 -12.41
C GLY A 69 4.04 -1.71 -11.46
N ILE A 70 4.27 -1.74 -10.15
CA ILE A 70 3.54 -0.94 -9.16
C ILE A 70 4.45 0.18 -8.67
N VAL A 71 3.93 1.40 -8.63
CA VAL A 71 4.58 2.60 -8.08
C VAL A 71 3.58 3.41 -7.26
N PHE A 72 4.01 4.15 -6.24
CA PHE A 72 3.14 5.06 -5.51
C PHE A 72 2.68 6.23 -6.37
N ASP A 73 1.48 6.72 -6.08
CA ASP A 73 1.07 8.04 -6.52
C ASP A 73 1.89 9.12 -5.79
N GLU A 74 2.57 9.96 -6.55
CA GLU A 74 3.43 11.03 -6.05
C GLU A 74 2.67 11.98 -5.11
N THR A 75 1.39 12.24 -5.38
CA THR A 75 0.57 13.12 -4.54
C THR A 75 0.09 12.44 -3.25
N ALA A 76 0.36 11.14 -3.06
CA ALA A 76 -0.13 10.36 -1.93
C ALA A 76 0.99 9.76 -1.07
N LEU A 77 2.26 10.12 -1.31
CA LEU A 77 3.40 9.61 -0.56
C LEU A 77 3.30 9.95 0.94
N GLU A 78 3.14 11.24 1.26
CA GLU A 78 2.99 11.71 2.64
C GLU A 78 1.76 11.08 3.32
N GLU A 79 0.61 11.04 2.63
CA GLU A 79 -0.62 10.41 3.14
C GLU A 79 -0.41 8.91 3.41
N SER A 80 0.34 8.22 2.55
CA SER A 80 0.65 6.81 2.73
C SER A 80 1.50 6.57 3.96
N VAL A 81 2.54 7.39 4.19
CA VAL A 81 3.36 7.31 5.40
C VAL A 81 2.51 7.59 6.63
N ARG A 82 1.83 8.75 6.67
CA ARG A 82 0.99 9.14 7.81
C ARG A 82 -0.05 8.09 8.14
N THR A 83 -0.69 7.49 7.13
CA THR A 83 -1.68 6.43 7.35
C THR A 83 -1.06 5.23 8.06
N ILE A 84 0.10 4.76 7.63
CA ILE A 84 0.76 3.61 8.26
C ILE A 84 1.14 3.93 9.70
N GLU A 85 1.67 5.13 9.96
CA GLU A 85 2.04 5.54 11.31
C GLU A 85 0.83 5.69 12.24
N GLU A 86 -0.25 6.34 11.78
CA GLU A 86 -1.47 6.55 12.55
C GLU A 86 -2.22 5.25 12.87
N LYS A 87 -2.08 4.22 12.02
CA LYS A 87 -2.81 2.96 12.18
C LYS A 87 -2.03 1.90 12.94
N ALA A 88 -0.70 2.06 13.10
CA ALA A 88 0.10 1.17 13.92
C ALA A 88 -0.44 1.11 15.37
N ARG A 89 -0.53 -0.09 15.94
CA ARG A 89 -1.09 -0.32 17.27
C ARG A 89 -0.02 -0.42 18.36
N SER A 90 1.24 -0.53 17.96
CA SER A 90 2.40 -0.63 18.84
C SER A 90 3.63 0.01 18.18
N GLU A 91 4.67 0.27 18.97
CA GLU A 91 5.96 0.74 18.45
C GLU A 91 6.60 -0.28 17.50
N GLU A 92 6.43 -1.58 17.77
CA GLU A 92 6.91 -2.66 16.89
C GLU A 92 6.20 -2.62 15.52
N GLU A 93 4.87 -2.50 15.51
CA GLU A 93 4.10 -2.36 14.27
C GLU A 93 4.46 -1.07 13.52
N LEU A 94 4.75 0.01 14.24
CA LEU A 94 5.16 1.28 13.65
C LEU A 94 6.51 1.14 12.93
N GLU A 95 7.48 0.52 13.59
CA GLU A 95 8.80 0.28 13.02
C GLU A 95 8.73 -0.69 11.82
N GLU A 96 7.94 -1.76 11.92
CA GLU A 96 7.68 -2.67 10.80
C GLU A 96 7.06 -1.91 9.62
N GLY A 97 6.02 -1.10 9.87
CA GLY A 97 5.35 -0.30 8.85
C GLY A 97 6.30 0.66 8.13
N ARG A 98 7.15 1.38 8.87
CA ARG A 98 8.18 2.27 8.31
C ARG A 98 9.20 1.51 7.48
N ASN A 99 9.67 0.36 7.96
CA ASN A 99 10.62 -0.48 7.24
C ASN A 99 10.02 -1.02 5.92
N LEU A 100 8.73 -1.37 5.92
CA LEU A 100 8.02 -1.78 4.71
C LEU A 100 7.87 -0.63 3.72
N LEU A 101 7.50 0.56 4.18
CA LEU A 101 7.42 1.74 3.31
C LEU A 101 8.77 2.11 2.72
N ARG A 102 9.85 2.09 3.51
CA ARG A 102 11.22 2.31 3.02
C ARG A 102 11.56 1.37 1.87
N ARG A 103 11.39 0.06 2.08
CA ARG A 103 11.64 -0.95 1.06
C ARG A 103 10.76 -0.78 -0.18
N ALA A 104 9.51 -0.37 0.01
CA ALA A 104 8.59 -0.11 -1.08
C ALA A 104 9.02 1.12 -1.90
N PHE A 105 9.42 2.21 -1.27
CA PHE A 105 9.95 3.41 -1.94
C PHE A 105 11.25 3.14 -2.70
N GLU A 106 12.17 2.39 -2.10
CA GLU A 106 13.41 1.96 -2.77
C GLU A 106 13.10 1.08 -3.99
N LYS A 107 12.25 0.07 -3.84
CA LYS A 107 11.86 -0.82 -4.93
C LYS A 107 11.16 -0.08 -6.08
N THR A 108 10.37 0.94 -5.76
CA THR A 108 9.60 1.70 -6.74
C THR A 108 10.40 2.85 -7.37
N GLY A 109 11.62 3.10 -6.89
CA GLY A 109 12.46 4.20 -7.37
C GLY A 109 11.93 5.58 -6.98
N GLN A 110 11.25 5.69 -5.83
CA GLN A 110 10.61 6.91 -5.33
C GLN A 110 11.24 7.38 -4.01
N PRO A 111 12.52 7.78 -4.03
CA PRO A 111 13.25 8.19 -2.83
C PRO A 111 12.65 9.41 -2.14
N GLU A 112 11.87 10.23 -2.84
CA GLU A 112 11.12 11.34 -2.25
C GLU A 112 10.16 10.87 -1.12
N GLY A 113 9.67 9.62 -1.18
CA GLY A 113 8.88 9.02 -0.11
C GLY A 113 9.65 8.87 1.20
N LEU A 114 10.98 8.72 1.13
CA LEU A 114 11.85 8.58 2.30
C LEU A 114 11.91 9.86 3.13
N ALA A 115 11.69 11.03 2.52
CA ALA A 115 11.69 12.32 3.23
C ALA A 115 10.53 12.45 4.23
N PHE A 116 9.48 11.63 4.08
CA PHE A 116 8.34 11.59 4.99
C PHE A 116 8.50 10.55 6.10
N LEU A 117 9.48 9.65 6.00
CA LEU A 117 9.80 8.73 7.08
C LEU A 117 10.72 9.45 8.08
N PRO A 118 10.47 9.33 9.40
CA PRO A 118 11.43 9.81 10.38
C PRO A 118 12.74 9.02 10.26
N GLY A 119 13.85 9.75 10.46
CA GLY A 119 15.20 9.22 10.43
C GLY A 119 15.52 8.28 11.59
#